data_AF-A0AAE4AUZ9-F1
#
_entry.id   AF-A0AAE4AUZ9-F1
#
_cell.length_a   1.000
_cell.length_b   1.000
_cell.length_c   1.000
_cell.angle_alpha   90.00
_cell.angle_beta   90.00
_cell.angle_gamma   90.00
#
_symmetry.space_group_name_H-M   'P 1'
#
loop_
_entity.id
_entity.type
_entity.pdbx_description
1 polymer ?
#
loop_
_entity_poly.entity_id
_entity_poly.type
_entity_poly.pdbx_seq_one_letter_code
_entity_poly.pdbx_strand_id
1 'polypeptide(L)'
;MSRYRVQTRIRRLRPLGFDRSNAALYDLADAAACLIEPKVDAAKLLRDLKPEQLPDRLRETYWNAKFKQLRYEEKAGDLWRSEKVIALLSEVLQDIRTKLQLLPDSLDRAIGLSNEHLTTVTSIVDTIQDDIHKQIVEVAASGRTVNRLLEEEEEAEGDRDQDDLSPVDDYEDIL
;
A
#
# COMPACT_ATOMS: atom_id res chain seq x y z
N MET A 1 13.56 23.21 35.61
CA MET A 1 12.27 23.80 35.20
C MET A 1 12.04 25.11 35.97
N SER A 2 11.56 26.17 35.33
CA SER A 2 11.23 27.43 36.02
C SER A 2 9.98 27.28 36.89
N ARG A 3 10.00 27.82 38.12
CA ARG A 3 8.90 27.78 39.10
C ARG A 3 7.57 28.29 38.52
N TYR A 4 7.65 29.25 37.59
CA TYR A 4 6.52 29.80 36.86
C TYR A 4 5.83 28.79 35.92
N ARG A 5 6.60 27.94 35.23
CA ARG A 5 6.04 26.91 34.32
C ARG A 5 5.29 25.83 35.09
N VAL A 6 5.85 25.43 36.24
CA VAL A 6 5.23 24.46 37.16
C VAL A 6 3.88 25.01 37.65
N GLN A 7 3.86 26.25 38.14
CA GLN A 7 2.65 26.89 38.63
C GLN A 7 1.57 27.07 37.54
N THR A 8 1.98 27.35 36.30
CA THR A 8 1.05 27.51 35.18
C THR A 8 0.39 26.18 34.78
N ARG A 9 1.15 25.07 34.74
CA ARG A 9 0.61 23.76 34.35
C ARG A 9 -0.22 23.10 35.44
N ILE A 10 0.13 23.30 36.71
CA ILE A 10 -0.58 22.71 37.87
C ILE A 10 -1.83 23.52 38.26
N ARG A 11 -2.03 24.74 37.72
CA ARG A 11 -3.18 25.61 38.05
C ARG A 11 -4.56 24.95 37.84
N ARG A 12 -4.65 23.91 37.02
CA ARG A 12 -5.89 23.17 36.73
C ARG A 12 -6.21 22.08 37.77
N LEU A 13 -5.24 21.71 38.61
CA LEU A 13 -5.41 20.69 39.64
C LEU A 13 -5.90 21.33 40.95
N ARG A 14 -6.81 20.64 41.64
CA ARG A 14 -7.28 21.06 42.97
C ARG A 14 -6.21 20.68 44.00
N PRO A 15 -5.72 21.63 44.82
CA PRO A 15 -4.77 21.29 45.88
C PRO A 15 -5.45 20.39 46.92
N LEU A 16 -4.73 19.36 47.38
CA LEU A 16 -5.19 18.46 48.43
C LEU A 16 -5.11 19.11 49.82
N GLY A 17 -4.25 20.11 49.98
CA GLY A 17 -4.10 20.87 51.21
C GLY A 17 -3.01 21.92 51.10
N PHE A 18 -2.74 22.61 52.21
CA PHE A 18 -1.64 23.58 52.33
C PHE A 18 -0.71 23.15 53.45
N ASP A 19 0.60 23.24 53.20
CA ASP A 19 1.61 23.02 54.23
C ASP A 19 1.68 24.22 55.20
N ARG A 20 2.41 24.06 56.32
CA ARG A 20 2.67 25.09 57.34
C ARG A 20 3.24 26.40 56.79
N SER A 21 3.88 26.35 55.61
CA SER A 21 4.42 27.50 54.88
C SER A 21 3.45 28.07 53.82
N ASN A 22 2.16 27.73 53.89
CA ASN A 22 1.11 28.12 52.94
C ASN A 22 1.39 27.70 51.47
N ALA A 23 2.19 26.65 51.28
CA ALA A 23 2.46 26.07 49.97
C ALA A 23 1.37 25.05 49.63
N ALA A 24 0.81 25.15 48.41
CA ALA A 24 -0.20 24.22 47.92
C ALA A 24 0.41 22.82 47.68
N LEU A 25 -0.19 21.80 48.29
CA LEU A 25 0.18 20.40 48.14
C LEU A 25 -0.72 19.74 47.09
N TYR A 26 -0.11 19.01 46.17
CA TYR A 26 -0.79 18.30 45.08
C TYR A 26 -0.43 16.82 45.16
N ASP A 27 -1.31 15.96 44.65
CA ASP A 27 -0.96 14.55 44.44
C ASP A 27 0.22 14.48 43.48
N LEU A 28 1.23 13.67 43.83
CA LEU A 28 2.41 13.49 43.01
C LEU A 28 2.04 12.87 41.65
N ALA A 29 1.08 11.94 41.60
CA ALA A 29 0.67 11.29 40.36
C ALA A 29 0.03 12.29 39.39
N ASP A 30 -0.90 13.11 39.89
CA ASP A 30 -1.61 14.11 39.09
C ASP A 30 -0.67 15.26 38.65
N ALA A 31 0.19 15.71 39.56
CA ALA A 31 1.16 16.76 39.28
C ALA A 31 2.21 16.27 38.26
N ALA A 32 2.68 15.03 38.38
CA ALA A 32 3.63 14.43 37.44
C ALA A 32 3.02 14.34 36.03
N ALA A 33 1.77 13.89 35.89
CA ALA A 33 1.08 13.80 34.60
C ALA A 33 0.95 15.15 33.88
N CYS A 34 0.76 16.24 34.62
CA CYS A 34 0.68 17.59 34.04
C CYS A 34 2.04 18.23 33.74
N LEU A 35 3.10 17.81 34.44
CA LEU A 35 4.44 18.35 34.29
C LEU A 35 5.25 17.65 33.21
N ILE A 36 4.99 16.37 32.97
CA ILE A 36 5.66 15.58 31.95
C ILE A 36 5.03 15.92 30.59
N GLU A 37 5.85 16.41 29.65
CA GLU A 37 5.42 16.53 28.26
C GLU A 37 5.23 15.11 27.71
N PRO A 38 4.05 14.77 27.14
CA PRO A 38 3.83 13.44 26.60
C PRO A 38 4.88 13.17 25.54
N LYS A 39 5.81 12.24 25.80
CA LYS A 39 6.88 11.84 24.86
C LYS A 39 6.33 11.18 23.59
N VAL A 40 5.05 10.81 23.59
CA VAL A 40 4.39 10.16 22.47
C VAL A 40 3.52 11.21 21.79
N ASP A 41 4.05 11.76 20.71
CA ASP A 41 3.28 12.55 19.76
C ASP A 41 2.23 11.60 19.16
N ALA A 42 0.98 11.72 19.60
CA ALA A 42 -0.10 10.82 19.18
C ALA A 42 -0.23 10.75 17.65
N ALA A 43 0.13 11.83 16.94
CA ALA A 43 0.15 11.87 15.49
C ALA A 43 1.29 11.05 14.86
N LYS A 44 2.40 10.83 15.57
CA LYS A 44 3.48 9.93 15.13
C LYS A 44 3.14 8.48 15.43
N LEU A 45 2.61 8.20 16.63
CA LEU A 45 2.14 6.87 16.99
C LEU A 45 1.07 6.37 16.02
N LEU A 46 0.11 7.22 15.61
CA LEU A 46 -0.91 6.87 14.63
C LEU A 46 -0.39 6.64 13.20
N ARG A 47 0.80 7.15 12.85
CA ARG A 47 1.43 6.87 11.55
C ARG A 47 2.18 5.54 11.54
N ASP A 48 2.75 5.18 12.68
CA ASP A 48 3.55 3.96 12.85
C ASP A 48 2.71 2.76 13.36
N LEU A 49 1.47 3.01 13.77
CA LEU A 49 0.52 1.99 14.23
C LEU A 49 0.06 1.12 13.05
N LYS A 50 0.44 -0.16 13.10
CA LYS A 50 -0.04 -1.19 12.17
C LYS A 50 -1.56 -1.42 12.34
N PRO A 51 -2.28 -1.83 11.28
CA PRO A 51 -3.72 -2.07 11.32
C PRO A 51 -4.16 -3.06 12.41
N GLU A 52 -3.27 -3.98 12.79
CA GLU A 52 -3.52 -5.05 13.75
C GLU A 52 -3.46 -4.60 15.21
N GLN A 53 -2.71 -3.52 15.47
CA GLN A 53 -2.55 -2.92 16.80
C GLN A 53 -3.66 -1.90 17.13
N LEU A 54 -4.56 -1.64 16.18
CA LEU A 54 -5.72 -0.78 16.38
C LEU A 54 -6.82 -1.55 17.13
N PRO A 55 -7.50 -0.91 18.11
CA PRO A 55 -8.74 -1.45 18.67
C PRO A 55 -9.77 -1.75 17.58
N ASP A 56 -10.58 -2.81 17.74
CA ASP A 56 -11.52 -3.31 16.73
C ASP A 56 -12.38 -2.23 16.06
N ARG A 57 -12.82 -1.23 16.84
CA ARG A 57 -13.61 -0.09 16.34
C ARG A 57 -12.84 0.81 15.37
N LEU A 58 -11.53 0.98 15.58
CA LEU A 58 -10.67 1.78 14.71
C LEU A 58 -10.17 1.00 13.50
N ARG A 59 -10.05 -0.32 13.60
CA ARG A 59 -9.74 -1.20 12.45
C ARG A 59 -10.77 -1.04 11.34
N GLU A 60 -12.05 -1.08 11.68
CA GLU A 60 -13.12 -0.89 10.70
C GLU A 60 -13.02 0.49 10.02
N THR A 61 -12.74 1.55 10.79
CA THR A 61 -12.58 2.91 10.22
C THR A 61 -11.35 3.03 9.32
N TYR A 62 -10.26 2.36 9.65
CA TYR A 62 -9.03 2.33 8.86
C TYR A 62 -9.27 1.66 7.50
N TRP A 63 -9.86 0.45 7.50
CA TRP A 63 -10.20 -0.25 6.26
C TRP A 63 -11.21 0.53 5.42
N ASN A 64 -12.22 1.13 6.05
CA ASN A 64 -13.16 1.99 5.34
C ASN A 64 -12.49 3.23 4.72
N ALA A 65 -11.49 3.82 5.38
CA ALA A 65 -10.71 4.93 4.83
C ALA A 65 -9.83 4.48 3.65
N LYS A 66 -9.16 3.32 3.78
CA LYS A 66 -8.37 2.71 2.70
C LYS A 66 -9.22 2.36 1.48
N PHE A 67 -10.39 1.73 1.67
CA PHE A 67 -11.32 1.47 0.57
C PHE A 67 -11.77 2.75 -0.12
N LYS A 68 -12.03 3.82 0.63
CA LYS A 68 -12.37 5.13 0.04
C LYS A 68 -11.22 5.71 -0.77
N GLN A 69 -9.98 5.57 -0.31
CA GLN A 69 -8.79 5.97 -1.05
C GLN A 69 -8.64 5.17 -2.35
N LEU A 70 -8.71 3.83 -2.30
CA LEU A 70 -8.62 2.99 -3.48
C LEU A 70 -9.73 3.28 -4.50
N ARG A 71 -10.96 3.53 -4.04
CA ARG A 71 -12.07 3.95 -4.93
C ARG A 71 -11.87 5.34 -5.50
N TYR A 72 -11.22 6.24 -4.78
CA TYR A 72 -10.85 7.55 -5.30
C TYR A 72 -9.79 7.40 -6.39
N GLU A 73 -8.74 6.61 -6.15
CA GLU A 73 -7.66 6.35 -7.11
C GLU A 73 -8.17 5.60 -8.36
N GLU A 74 -9.11 4.65 -8.21
CA GLU A 74 -9.78 4.00 -9.36
C GLU A 74 -10.56 5.03 -10.20
N LYS A 75 -11.26 5.96 -9.55
CA LYS A 75 -12.03 7.01 -10.24
C LYS A 75 -11.13 8.10 -10.85
N ALA A 76 -9.98 8.38 -10.24
CA ALA A 76 -8.98 9.28 -10.76
C ALA A 76 -8.27 8.71 -12.00
N GLY A 77 -8.34 7.39 -12.20
CA GLY A 77 -7.70 6.69 -13.32
C GLY A 77 -6.27 6.26 -13.04
N ASP A 78 -5.80 6.45 -11.80
CA ASP A 78 -4.45 6.06 -11.36
C ASP A 78 -4.38 4.57 -11.00
N LEU A 79 -5.52 3.94 -10.66
CA LEU A 79 -5.62 2.51 -10.36
C LEU A 79 -6.57 1.80 -11.31
N TRP A 80 -6.08 0.78 -12.01
CA TRP A 80 -6.87 0.00 -12.96
C TRP A 80 -7.13 -1.40 -12.42
N ARG A 81 -8.37 -1.86 -12.55
CA ARG A 81 -8.69 -3.27 -12.29
C ARG A 81 -8.05 -4.11 -13.39
N SER A 82 -7.34 -5.19 -13.02
CA SER A 82 -6.65 -6.07 -13.97
C SER A 82 -7.58 -6.61 -15.06
N GLU A 83 -8.82 -6.95 -14.71
CA GLU A 83 -9.86 -7.38 -15.65
C GLU A 83 -10.12 -6.35 -16.76
N LYS A 84 -10.17 -5.05 -16.42
CA LYS A 84 -10.42 -3.97 -17.39
C LYS A 84 -9.23 -3.78 -18.33
N VAL A 85 -8.00 -3.87 -17.81
CA VAL A 85 -6.78 -3.76 -18.62
C VAL A 85 -6.70 -4.93 -19.61
N ILE A 86 -6.97 -6.15 -19.15
CA ILE A 86 -6.94 -7.34 -20.00
C ILE A 86 -8.02 -7.24 -21.10
N ALA A 87 -9.23 -6.81 -20.74
CA ALA A 87 -10.31 -6.66 -21.72
C ALA A 87 -9.95 -5.63 -22.81
N LEU A 88 -9.48 -4.44 -22.42
CA LEU A 88 -9.08 -3.39 -23.36
C LEU A 88 -7.91 -3.84 -24.24
N LEU A 89 -6.89 -4.47 -23.64
CA LEU A 89 -5.75 -4.99 -24.39
C LEU A 89 -6.17 -6.09 -25.38
N SER A 90 -7.10 -6.97 -24.98
CA SER A 90 -7.63 -8.02 -25.85
C SER A 90 -8.38 -7.44 -27.05
N GLU A 91 -9.18 -6.39 -26.84
CA GLU A 91 -9.90 -5.69 -27.91
C GLU A 91 -8.91 -5.06 -28.91
N VAL A 92 -7.90 -4.35 -28.42
CA VAL A 92 -6.87 -3.74 -29.27
C VAL A 92 -6.07 -4.78 -30.05
N LEU A 93 -5.69 -5.89 -29.41
CA LEU A 93 -4.96 -6.98 -30.08
C LEU A 93 -5.81 -7.67 -31.14
N GLN A 94 -7.11 -7.84 -30.88
CA GLN A 94 -8.03 -8.40 -31.86
C GLN A 94 -8.15 -7.49 -33.09
N ASP A 95 -8.27 -6.19 -32.90
CA ASP A 95 -8.27 -5.21 -33.99
C ASP A 95 -6.98 -5.25 -34.82
N ILE A 96 -5.81 -5.32 -34.15
CA ILE A 96 -4.51 -5.44 -34.83
C ILE A 96 -4.46 -6.73 -35.66
N ARG A 97 -4.89 -7.86 -35.08
CA ARG A 97 -4.94 -9.15 -35.78
C ARG A 97 -5.81 -9.08 -37.02
N THR A 98 -7.02 -8.53 -36.90
CA THR A 98 -7.94 -8.40 -38.05
C THR A 98 -7.33 -7.54 -39.16
N LYS A 99 -6.67 -6.43 -38.81
CA LYS A 99 -5.99 -5.58 -39.80
C LYS A 99 -4.82 -6.29 -40.49
N LEU A 100 -4.03 -7.06 -39.74
CA LEU A 100 -2.94 -7.85 -40.29
C LEU A 100 -3.46 -8.93 -41.26
N GLN A 101 -4.57 -9.60 -40.93
CA GLN A 101 -5.18 -10.62 -41.80
C GLN A 101 -5.72 -10.05 -43.12
N LEU A 102 -6.14 -8.77 -43.14
CA LEU A 102 -6.61 -8.09 -44.36
C LEU A 102 -5.46 -7.52 -45.21
N LEU A 103 -4.22 -7.57 -44.71
CA LEU A 103 -3.07 -7.00 -45.38
C LEU A 103 -2.70 -7.71 -46.69
N PRO A 104 -2.69 -9.06 -46.79
CA PRO A 104 -2.45 -9.76 -48.04
C PRO A 104 -3.46 -9.36 -49.13
N ASP A 105 -4.76 -9.32 -48.79
CA ASP A 105 -5.84 -8.93 -49.71
C ASP A 105 -5.73 -7.46 -50.17
N SER A 106 -5.26 -6.60 -49.28
CA SER A 106 -5.04 -5.18 -49.59
C SER A 106 -3.84 -5.00 -50.52
N LEU A 107 -2.80 -5.81 -50.33
CA LEU A 107 -1.60 -5.80 -51.17
C LEU A 107 -1.86 -6.39 -52.55
N ASP A 108 -2.68 -7.45 -52.64
CA ASP A 108 -3.12 -8.03 -53.90
C ASP A 108 -3.86 -6.99 -54.76
N ARG A 109 -4.83 -6.30 -54.16
CA ARG A 109 -5.59 -5.24 -54.86
C ARG A 109 -4.74 -4.06 -55.30
N ALA A 110 -3.67 -3.73 -54.56
CA ALA A 110 -2.84 -2.56 -54.83
C ALA A 110 -1.79 -2.80 -55.92
N ILE A 111 -1.18 -3.99 -55.96
CA ILE A 111 0.00 -4.26 -56.79
C ILE A 111 -0.25 -5.40 -57.79
N GLY A 112 -1.28 -6.23 -57.58
CA GLY A 112 -1.58 -7.41 -58.39
C GLY A 112 -0.51 -8.48 -58.20
N LEU A 113 -0.54 -9.15 -57.05
CA LEU A 113 0.50 -10.12 -56.69
C LEU A 113 0.24 -11.49 -57.35
N SER A 114 1.31 -12.21 -57.66
CA SER A 114 1.22 -13.64 -58.00
C SER A 114 0.81 -14.45 -56.77
N ASN A 115 0.10 -15.57 -56.97
CA ASN A 115 -0.33 -16.49 -55.91
C ASN A 115 0.83 -16.95 -55.01
N GLU A 116 2.04 -17.13 -55.57
CA GLU A 116 3.24 -17.51 -54.79
C GLU A 116 3.67 -16.40 -53.81
N HIS A 117 3.58 -15.14 -54.24
CA HIS A 117 3.90 -13.99 -53.40
C HIS A 117 2.84 -13.78 -52.32
N LEU A 118 1.55 -13.96 -52.65
CA LEU A 118 0.48 -13.89 -51.65
C LEU A 118 0.64 -14.93 -50.56
N THR A 119 0.96 -16.18 -50.94
CA THR A 119 1.21 -17.25 -49.96
C THR A 119 2.39 -16.90 -49.03
N THR A 120 3.44 -16.30 -49.59
CA THR A 120 4.60 -15.83 -48.82
C THR A 120 4.24 -14.71 -47.85
N VAL A 121 3.48 -13.71 -48.31
CA VAL A 121 3.04 -12.58 -47.48
C VAL A 121 2.14 -13.05 -46.34
N THR A 122 1.20 -13.95 -46.61
CA THR A 122 0.34 -14.55 -45.58
C THR A 122 1.16 -15.29 -44.53
N SER A 123 2.14 -16.10 -44.96
CA SER A 123 3.03 -16.80 -44.02
C SER A 123 3.85 -15.84 -43.14
N ILE A 124 4.29 -14.71 -43.69
CA ILE A 124 5.00 -13.68 -42.91
C ILE A 124 4.05 -13.04 -41.89
N VAL A 125 2.83 -12.72 -42.29
CA VAL A 125 1.81 -12.15 -41.39
C VAL A 125 1.50 -13.11 -40.24
N ASP A 126 1.35 -14.41 -40.52
CA ASP A 126 1.10 -15.42 -39.49
C ASP A 126 2.28 -15.54 -38.51
N THR A 127 3.51 -15.53 -39.04
CA THR A 127 4.73 -15.56 -38.21
C THR A 127 4.80 -14.34 -37.28
N ILE A 128 4.46 -13.15 -37.78
CA ILE A 128 4.41 -11.92 -36.98
C ILE A 128 3.35 -12.03 -35.88
N GLN A 129 2.18 -12.60 -36.18
CA GLN A 129 1.13 -12.81 -35.16
C GLN A 129 1.59 -13.75 -34.05
N ASP A 130 2.27 -14.85 -34.41
CA ASP A 130 2.82 -15.80 -33.44
C ASP A 130 3.91 -15.17 -32.56
N ASP A 131 4.78 -14.35 -33.14
CA ASP A 131 5.85 -13.69 -32.40
C ASP A 131 5.32 -12.62 -31.45
N ILE A 132 4.32 -11.84 -31.88
CA ILE A 132 3.61 -10.88 -31.00
C ILE A 132 2.96 -11.63 -29.83
N HIS A 133 2.31 -12.76 -30.09
CA HIS A 133 1.71 -13.57 -29.03
C HIS A 133 2.75 -14.06 -28.02
N LYS A 134 3.87 -14.63 -28.48
CA LYS A 134 4.95 -15.10 -27.60
C LYS A 134 5.51 -13.98 -26.74
N GLN A 135 5.78 -12.81 -27.33
CA GLN A 135 6.30 -11.66 -26.59
C GLN A 135 5.34 -11.17 -25.51
N ILE A 136 4.03 -11.14 -25.79
CA ILE A 136 3.03 -10.73 -24.79
C ILE A 136 2.98 -11.73 -23.63
N VAL A 137 3.02 -13.03 -23.92
CA VAL A 137 3.03 -14.08 -22.89
C VAL A 137 4.30 -13.99 -22.03
N GLU A 138 5.46 -13.75 -22.64
CA GLU A 138 6.72 -13.55 -21.92
C GLU A 138 6.68 -12.30 -21.03
N VAL A 139 6.17 -11.18 -21.54
CA VAL A 139 6.01 -9.95 -20.76
C VAL A 139 5.04 -10.14 -19.61
N ALA A 140 3.92 -10.85 -19.83
CA ALA A 140 2.97 -11.17 -18.77
C ALA A 140 3.61 -12.05 -17.67
N ALA A 141 4.40 -13.06 -18.06
CA ALA A 141 5.13 -13.90 -17.12
C ALA A 141 6.21 -13.12 -16.35
N SER A 142 6.80 -12.07 -16.96
CA SER A 142 7.80 -11.23 -16.31
C SER A 142 7.26 -10.34 -15.17
N GLY A 143 5.94 -10.30 -14.96
CA GLY A 143 5.34 -9.79 -13.72
C GLY A 143 5.71 -8.36 -13.34
N ARG A 144 6.00 -7.48 -14.30
CA ARG A 144 6.47 -6.10 -14.03
C ARG A 144 5.41 -5.14 -13.48
N THR A 145 4.19 -5.61 -13.25
CA THR A 145 3.12 -4.83 -12.64
C THR A 145 3.07 -5.11 -11.15
N VAL A 146 3.39 -4.11 -10.33
CA VAL A 146 3.28 -4.20 -8.88
C VAL A 146 1.80 -4.34 -8.51
N ASN A 147 1.41 -5.52 -8.04
CA ASN A 147 0.07 -5.76 -7.50
C ASN A 147 0.07 -5.31 -6.04
N ARG A 148 -0.67 -4.26 -5.70
CA ARG A 148 -0.77 -3.75 -4.32
C ARG A 148 -1.25 -4.79 -3.30
N LEU A 149 -1.94 -5.84 -3.74
CA LEU A 149 -2.33 -6.93 -2.83
C LEU A 149 -1.13 -7.79 -2.40
N LEU A 150 -0.10 -7.92 -3.24
CA LEU A 150 1.11 -8.67 -2.90
C LEU A 150 2.04 -7.87 -1.96
N GLU A 151 2.09 -6.54 -2.09
CA GLU A 151 2.80 -5.68 -1.13
C GLU A 151 2.28 -5.89 0.31
N GLU A 152 0.96 -6.00 0.46
CA GLU A 152 0.32 -6.21 1.77
C GLU A 152 0.58 -7.62 2.36
N GLU A 153 0.78 -8.64 1.51
CA GLU A 153 1.11 -10.00 1.95
C GLU A 153 2.59 -10.13 2.37
N GLU A 154 3.52 -9.54 1.60
CA GLU A 154 4.95 -9.52 1.94
C GLU A 154 5.24 -8.72 3.21
N GLU A 155 4.54 -7.60 3.43
CA GLU A 155 4.61 -6.82 4.68
C GLU A 155 4.08 -7.60 5.90
N ALA A 156 3.15 -8.54 5.70
CA ALA A 156 2.58 -9.38 6.75
C ALA A 156 3.40 -10.66 7.03
N GLU A 157 4.18 -11.13 6.05
CA GLU A 157 5.01 -12.34 6.19
C GLU A 157 6.38 -12.04 6.82
N GLY A 158 6.98 -10.88 6.54
CA GLY A 158 8.26 -10.46 7.13
C GLY A 158 8.26 -10.24 8.66
N ASP A 159 7.09 -10.16 9.29
CA ASP A 159 6.92 -10.01 10.74
C ASP A 159 6.80 -11.36 11.47
N ARG A 160 6.41 -12.45 10.79
CA ARG A 160 6.27 -13.78 11.45
C ARG A 160 7.61 -14.39 11.82
N ASP A 161 8.66 -14.06 11.07
CA ASP A 161 10.02 -14.56 11.29
C ASP A 161 10.76 -13.79 12.41
N GLN A 162 10.20 -12.70 12.91
CA GLN A 162 10.85 -11.83 13.89
C GLN A 162 10.43 -12.09 15.35
N ASP A 163 9.39 -12.89 15.57
CA ASP A 163 8.84 -13.21 16.90
C ASP A 163 9.47 -14.45 17.58
N ASP A 164 10.37 -15.19 16.91
CA ASP A 164 10.95 -16.45 17.46
C ASP A 164 12.34 -16.30 18.11
N LEU A 165 12.70 -15.09 18.56
CA LEU A 165 13.88 -14.84 19.39
C LEU A 165 13.47 -14.39 20.79
N SER A 166 12.95 -15.33 21.59
CA SER A 166 13.02 -15.21 23.05
C SER A 166 14.25 -15.95 23.58
N PRO A 167 15.25 -15.25 24.14
CA PRO A 167 16.10 -15.86 25.15
C PRO A 167 15.37 -15.79 26.49
N VAL A 168 14.99 -16.98 26.92
CA VAL A 168 14.46 -17.37 28.24
C VAL A 168 15.33 -16.81 29.39
N ASP A 169 14.62 -16.36 30.43
CA ASP A 169 14.98 -16.20 31.85
C ASP A 169 16.44 -16.02 32.27
N ASP A 170 16.71 -14.92 32.98
CA ASP A 170 17.62 -14.89 34.13
C ASP A 170 17.08 -13.89 35.17
N TYR A 171 16.20 -14.38 36.06
CA TYR A 171 15.95 -13.79 37.36
C TYR A 171 16.66 -14.65 38.42
N GLU A 172 17.95 -14.44 38.63
CA GLU A 172 18.58 -14.73 39.93
C GLU A 172 19.59 -13.64 40.31
N ASP A 173 19.61 -13.36 41.62
CA ASP A 173 20.63 -12.65 42.40
C ASP A 173 20.70 -11.12 42.40
N ILE A 174 19.77 -10.48 43.13
CA ILE A 174 20.11 -9.35 44.04
C ILE A 174 19.25 -9.41 45.32
N LEU A 175 19.74 -10.14 46.34
CA LEU A 175 19.92 -9.75 47.77
C LEU A 175 19.91 -10.96 48.72
#